data_AF-A0A7C3UKW0-F1
#
_entry.id   AF-A0A7C3UKW0-F1
#
_cell.length_a   1.000
_cell.length_b   1.000
_cell.length_c   1.000
_cell.angle_alpha   90.00
_cell.angle_beta   90.00
_cell.angle_gamma   90.00
#
_symmetry.space_group_name_H-M   'P 1'
#
loop_
_entity.id
_entity.type
_entity.pdbx_description
1 polymer ?
#
loop_
_entity_poly.entity_id
_entity_poly.type
_entity_poly.pdbx_seq_one_letter_code
_entity_poly.pdbx_strand_id
1 'polypeptide(L)'
;MSLGTSIIYMYNPLYSSSGSSFIITGRQADSSSAIGVILDNYNVLTQSGAKLLSVRNAGTEKAYVDKNGGFVTLGGTIQCRKGTDIASANNATLTTDGNYFNVTGNTQINTLSATGVQAGTVITLQFNSNPLIKHATSGTGAQFYLSGATDYQTTAGGTLTVVYDGTYWREIARS
;
A
#
# COMPACT_ATOMS: atom_id res chain seq x y z
N MET A 1 24.26 10.37 47.16
CA MET A 1 23.34 9.23 46.99
C MET A 1 23.15 9.05 45.49
N SER A 2 23.77 8.02 44.91
CA SER A 2 23.72 7.77 43.46
C SER A 2 22.32 7.33 43.08
N LEU A 3 21.74 7.93 42.04
CA LEU A 3 20.42 7.57 41.52
C LEU A 3 20.51 6.16 40.95
N GLY A 4 19.92 5.19 41.64
CA GLY A 4 19.86 3.81 41.16
C GLY A 4 19.03 3.74 39.88
N THR A 5 19.59 3.16 38.83
CA THR A 5 18.84 2.78 37.63
C THR A 5 17.79 1.76 38.03
N SER A 6 16.52 2.16 38.00
CA SER A 6 15.40 1.25 38.24
C SER A 6 15.23 0.35 37.03
N ILE A 7 15.71 -0.89 37.13
CA ILE A 7 15.46 -1.92 36.12
C ILE A 7 14.16 -2.61 36.50
N ILE A 8 13.16 -2.51 35.63
CA ILE A 8 11.88 -3.20 35.83
C ILE A 8 12.01 -4.58 35.17
N TYR A 9 12.21 -5.60 35.99
CA TYR A 9 12.15 -6.99 35.56
C TYR A 9 10.71 -7.49 35.67
N MET A 10 10.14 -7.97 34.57
CA MET A 10 8.79 -8.53 34.55
C MET A 10 8.83 -9.99 34.18
N TYR A 11 8.45 -10.85 35.13
CA TYR A 11 8.47 -12.29 34.94
C TYR A 11 7.26 -12.81 34.17
N ASN A 12 6.17 -12.04 34.12
CA ASN A 12 4.96 -12.34 33.38
C ASN A 12 4.66 -11.24 32.35
N PRO A 13 3.92 -11.56 31.26
CA PRO A 13 3.55 -10.56 30.26
C PRO A 13 2.75 -9.43 30.90
N LEU A 14 3.07 -8.18 30.55
CA LEU A 14 2.32 -7.02 31.04
C LEU A 14 1.01 -6.94 30.27
N TYR A 15 -0.03 -7.55 30.84
CA TYR A 15 -1.39 -7.48 30.32
C TYR A 15 -1.99 -6.15 30.74
N SER A 16 -2.36 -5.33 29.76
CA SER A 16 -3.28 -4.24 30.02
C SER A 16 -4.70 -4.82 30.06
N SER A 17 -5.49 -4.44 31.07
CA SER A 17 -6.92 -4.81 31.09
C SER A 17 -7.62 -4.22 29.86
N SER A 18 -8.76 -4.80 29.48
CA SER A 18 -9.55 -4.29 28.34
C SER A 18 -9.76 -2.78 28.47
N GLY A 19 -9.28 -2.02 27.47
CA GLY A 19 -9.35 -0.57 27.44
C GLY A 19 -8.13 0.18 28.01
N SER A 20 -7.15 -0.51 28.59
CA SER A 20 -5.90 0.09 29.07
C SER A 20 -4.78 -0.04 28.05
N SER A 21 -3.95 0.99 27.89
CA SER A 21 -2.79 0.97 26.99
C SER A 21 -1.51 0.70 27.76
N PHE A 22 -0.66 -0.19 27.25
CA PHE A 22 0.72 -0.27 27.71
C PHE A 22 1.52 0.86 27.03
N ILE A 23 2.01 1.80 27.84
CA ILE A 23 2.62 3.04 27.36
C ILE A 23 4.07 3.09 27.85
N ILE A 24 5.00 3.19 26.90
CA ILE A 24 6.39 3.57 27.18
C ILE A 24 6.51 5.07 26.96
N THR A 25 6.81 5.83 28.01
CA THR A 25 6.96 7.28 27.98
C THR A 25 8.36 7.70 28.45
N GLY A 26 9.05 8.46 27.60
CA GLY A 26 10.22 9.22 28.00
C GLY A 26 9.79 10.56 28.61
N ARG A 27 10.29 10.88 29.82
CA ARG A 27 10.22 12.23 30.41
C ARG A 27 11.62 12.79 30.59
N GLN A 28 12.29 13.07 29.47
CA GLN A 28 13.51 13.86 29.50
C GLN A 28 13.17 15.33 29.24
N ALA A 29 13.78 16.24 30.02
CA ALA A 29 13.70 17.67 29.77
C ALA A 29 14.24 17.98 28.37
N ASP A 30 13.51 18.81 27.64
CA ASP A 30 13.82 19.12 26.25
C ASP A 30 15.18 19.83 26.14
N SER A 31 16.00 19.35 25.21
CA SER A 31 17.31 19.90 24.89
C SER A 31 17.74 19.39 23.52
N SER A 32 18.75 20.03 22.91
CA SER A 32 19.22 19.68 21.56
C SER A 32 19.76 18.25 21.42
N SER A 33 20.02 17.58 22.54
CA SER A 33 20.44 16.19 22.60
C SER A 33 19.49 15.32 23.43
N ALA A 34 18.29 15.82 23.74
CA ALA A 34 17.31 15.03 24.48
C ALA A 34 16.79 13.88 23.60
N ILE A 35 16.83 12.66 24.12
CA ILE A 35 16.27 11.46 23.50
C ILE A 35 15.27 10.85 24.47
N GLY A 36 13.98 10.91 24.12
CA GLY A 36 12.89 10.47 25.00
C GLY A 36 12.82 8.95 25.15
N VAL A 37 12.84 8.21 24.04
CA VAL A 37 12.82 6.74 24.03
C VAL A 37 13.76 6.24 22.95
N ILE A 38 14.59 5.27 23.31
CA ILE A 38 15.41 4.54 22.34
C ILE A 38 14.94 3.10 22.35
N LEU A 39 14.48 2.63 21.20
CA LEU A 39 14.33 1.21 20.92
C LEU A 39 15.61 0.76 20.23
N ASP A 40 16.69 0.70 21.02
CA ASP A 40 18.00 0.31 20.52
C ASP A 40 18.14 -1.20 20.60
N ASN A 41 18.84 -1.77 19.63
CA ASN A 41 19.32 -3.12 19.74
C ASN A 41 20.81 -3.09 20.08
N TYR A 42 21.12 -3.38 21.33
CA TYR A 42 22.49 -3.33 21.88
C TYR A 42 23.47 -4.27 21.15
N ASN A 43 22.97 -5.36 20.59
CA ASN A 43 23.77 -6.20 19.71
C ASN A 43 23.77 -5.63 18.30
N VAL A 44 24.95 -5.59 17.67
CA VAL A 44 25.02 -5.35 16.23
C VAL A 44 24.26 -6.48 15.56
N LEU A 45 23.12 -6.13 14.95
CA LEU A 45 22.34 -7.05 14.14
C LEU A 45 23.07 -7.27 12.82
N THR A 46 24.14 -8.05 12.89
CA THR A 46 24.86 -8.55 11.72
C THR A 46 24.08 -9.66 11.05
N GLN A 47 23.26 -10.39 11.84
CA GLN A 47 22.42 -11.47 11.36
C GLN A 47 21.26 -10.95 10.51
N SER A 48 21.06 -11.57 9.35
CA SER A 48 19.98 -11.27 8.41
C SER A 48 18.58 -11.53 9.02
N GLY A 49 17.57 -10.77 8.60
CA GLY A 49 16.19 -10.91 9.07
C GLY A 49 15.95 -10.41 10.50
N ALA A 50 17.01 -9.99 11.16
CA ALA A 50 16.88 -9.19 12.36
C ALA A 50 16.10 -7.91 12.03
N LYS A 51 15.22 -7.56 12.95
CA LYS A 51 14.33 -6.42 12.81
C LYS A 51 14.65 -5.47 13.94
N LEU A 52 14.84 -4.22 13.57
CA LEU A 52 14.87 -3.15 14.54
C LEU A 52 13.49 -3.02 15.20
N LEU A 53 12.43 -3.37 14.45
CA LEU A 53 11.06 -3.32 14.95
C LEU A 53 10.17 -4.33 14.22
N SER A 54 9.28 -4.99 14.97
CA SER A 54 8.21 -5.86 14.47
C SER A 54 6.87 -5.35 14.97
N VAL A 55 5.90 -5.18 14.08
CA VAL A 55 4.53 -4.78 14.42
C VAL A 55 3.63 -5.99 14.23
N ARG A 56 2.95 -6.45 15.29
CA ARG A 56 2.08 -7.63 15.27
C ARG A 56 0.67 -7.32 15.79
N ASN A 57 -0.31 -8.09 15.34
CA ASN A 57 -1.68 -8.13 15.80
C ASN A 57 -2.13 -9.59 15.98
N ALA A 58 -2.62 -9.97 17.16
CA ALA A 58 -3.03 -11.34 17.47
C ALA A 58 -1.97 -12.40 17.05
N GLY A 59 -0.70 -12.14 17.39
CA GLY A 59 0.44 -12.98 17.00
C GLY A 59 0.91 -12.82 15.55
N THR A 60 0.17 -12.09 14.71
CA THR A 60 0.44 -11.94 13.27
C THR A 60 1.16 -10.63 12.96
N GLU A 61 2.30 -10.65 12.30
CA GLU A 61 3.02 -9.43 11.90
C GLU A 61 2.31 -8.67 10.75
N LYS A 62 2.28 -7.34 10.85
CA LYS A 62 1.59 -6.40 9.96
C LYS A 62 2.52 -5.38 9.30
N ALA A 63 3.69 -5.11 9.89
CA ALA A 63 4.75 -4.31 9.29
C ALA A 63 6.06 -4.53 10.06
N TYR A 64 7.19 -4.20 9.45
CA TYR A 64 8.47 -4.20 10.15
C TYR A 64 9.49 -3.21 9.59
N VAL A 65 10.48 -2.90 10.42
CA VAL A 65 11.72 -2.20 10.04
C VAL A 65 12.87 -3.18 10.15
N ASP A 66 13.58 -3.39 9.04
CA ASP A 66 14.70 -4.33 8.99
C ASP A 66 15.96 -3.76 9.64
N LYS A 67 16.95 -4.63 9.84
CA LYS A 67 18.26 -4.28 10.42
C LYS A 67 19.04 -3.20 9.67
N ASN A 68 18.71 -2.93 8.40
CA ASN A 68 19.35 -1.93 7.57
C ASN A 68 18.52 -0.63 7.50
N GLY A 69 17.35 -0.57 8.15
CA GLY A 69 16.43 0.58 8.17
C GLY A 69 15.29 0.52 7.13
N GLY A 70 15.16 -0.55 6.36
CA GLY A 70 14.10 -0.72 5.36
C GLY A 70 12.73 -0.95 6.00
N PHE A 71 11.72 -0.21 5.54
CA PHE A 71 10.35 -0.34 6.01
C PHE A 71 9.53 -1.29 5.11
N VAL A 72 8.80 -2.21 5.73
CA VAL A 72 8.01 -3.25 5.05
C VAL A 72 6.59 -3.31 5.60
N THR A 73 5.59 -3.27 4.71
CA THR A 73 4.16 -3.45 5.01
C THR A 73 3.70 -4.89 4.76
N LEU A 74 2.84 -5.45 5.61
CA LEU A 74 2.25 -6.78 5.48
C LEU A 74 0.71 -6.69 5.45
N GLY A 75 0.10 -6.75 4.26
CA GLY A 75 -1.35 -6.82 4.05
C GLY A 75 -2.02 -5.60 3.40
N GLY A 76 -1.25 -4.55 3.09
CA GLY A 76 -1.60 -3.47 2.15
C GLY A 76 -0.80 -3.61 0.85
N THR A 77 -1.25 -2.94 -0.20
CA THR A 77 -0.64 -3.01 -1.54
C THR A 77 0.66 -2.22 -1.61
N ILE A 78 1.77 -2.95 -1.57
CA ILE A 78 2.89 -2.67 -2.47
C ILE A 78 2.84 -3.78 -3.52
N GLN A 79 1.81 -3.75 -4.35
CA GLN A 79 1.74 -4.69 -5.46
C GLN A 79 2.29 -4.02 -6.71
N CYS A 80 2.92 -4.89 -7.52
CA CYS A 80 3.49 -4.72 -8.87
C CYS A 80 3.46 -6.07 -9.68
N ARG A 81 2.30 -6.73 -9.90
CA ARG A 81 2.15 -8.04 -10.63
C ARG A 81 0.90 -8.11 -11.50
N LYS A 82 0.71 -9.11 -12.38
CA LYS A 82 -0.59 -9.29 -13.06
C LYS A 82 -1.68 -9.78 -12.08
N GLY A 83 -2.84 -9.11 -12.08
CA GLY A 83 -4.05 -9.52 -11.37
C GLY A 83 -5.07 -10.24 -12.26
N THR A 84 -6.24 -10.52 -11.69
CA THR A 84 -7.34 -11.23 -12.37
C THR A 84 -7.82 -10.49 -13.64
N ASP A 85 -8.17 -11.23 -14.69
CA ASP A 85 -8.70 -10.63 -15.93
C ASP A 85 -9.95 -9.79 -15.65
N ILE A 86 -10.00 -8.62 -16.27
CA ILE A 86 -11.09 -7.67 -16.11
C ILE A 86 -11.99 -7.81 -17.33
N ALA A 87 -13.24 -8.22 -17.13
CA ALA A 87 -14.23 -8.14 -18.19
C ALA A 87 -14.58 -6.66 -18.46
N SER A 88 -14.52 -6.25 -19.72
CA SER A 88 -14.93 -4.91 -20.15
C SER A 88 -16.42 -4.71 -19.84
N ALA A 89 -16.73 -3.61 -19.16
CA ALA A 89 -18.09 -3.20 -18.83
C ALA A 89 -18.12 -1.68 -18.65
N ASN A 90 -19.30 -1.05 -18.78
CA ASN A 90 -19.46 0.38 -18.53
C ASN A 90 -18.83 0.80 -17.19
N ASN A 91 -18.98 -0.04 -16.16
CA ASN A 91 -18.26 0.06 -14.90
C ASN A 91 -17.50 -1.25 -14.66
N ALA A 92 -16.20 -1.26 -14.95
CA ALA A 92 -15.35 -2.43 -14.76
C ALA A 92 -14.90 -2.56 -13.30
N THR A 93 -14.74 -3.79 -12.82
CA THR A 93 -14.29 -4.07 -11.44
C THR A 93 -12.82 -4.41 -11.44
N LEU A 94 -12.03 -3.68 -10.64
CA LEU A 94 -10.64 -4.02 -10.35
C LEU A 94 -10.58 -4.92 -9.12
N THR A 95 -9.69 -5.89 -9.18
CA THR A 95 -9.33 -6.74 -8.06
C THR A 95 -8.04 -6.21 -7.41
N THR A 96 -7.93 -6.35 -6.09
CA THR A 96 -6.75 -5.90 -5.31
C THR A 96 -5.59 -6.88 -5.35
N ASP A 97 -5.54 -7.70 -6.40
CA ASP A 97 -4.64 -8.83 -6.54
C ASP A 97 -3.54 -8.58 -7.58
N GLY A 98 -3.43 -7.36 -8.13
CA GLY A 98 -2.29 -6.95 -8.94
C GLY A 98 -2.28 -5.48 -9.38
N ASN A 99 -1.50 -5.26 -10.43
CA ASN A 99 -1.10 -4.00 -11.07
C ASN A 99 -0.94 -4.13 -12.58
N TYR A 100 -1.07 -5.31 -13.13
CA TYR A 100 -1.16 -5.49 -14.57
C TYR A 100 -2.42 -6.31 -14.81
N PHE A 101 -3.23 -5.98 -15.79
CA PHE A 101 -4.52 -6.65 -15.98
C PHE A 101 -4.81 -6.81 -17.47
N ASN A 102 -5.28 -7.98 -17.88
CA ASN A 102 -5.84 -8.14 -19.22
C ASN A 102 -7.31 -7.75 -19.18
N VAL A 103 -7.76 -7.06 -20.21
CA VAL A 103 -9.13 -6.63 -20.41
C VAL A 103 -9.72 -7.46 -21.54
N THR A 104 -10.77 -8.21 -21.21
CA THR A 104 -11.50 -9.07 -22.17
C THR A 104 -12.83 -8.44 -22.57
N GLY A 105 -13.36 -8.82 -23.72
CA GLY A 105 -14.59 -8.23 -24.26
C GLY A 105 -14.35 -6.91 -24.97
N ASN A 106 -15.41 -6.38 -25.57
CA ASN A 106 -15.39 -5.21 -26.45
C ASN A 106 -16.36 -4.10 -26.01
N THR A 107 -16.79 -4.13 -24.74
CA THR A 107 -17.72 -3.16 -24.18
C THR A 107 -16.97 -1.88 -23.80
N GLN A 108 -17.56 -0.72 -24.05
CA GLN A 108 -17.06 0.56 -23.55
C GLN A 108 -16.80 0.52 -22.04
N ILE A 109 -15.71 1.15 -21.58
CA ILE A 109 -15.37 1.28 -20.16
C ILE A 109 -15.38 2.76 -19.79
N ASN A 110 -16.31 3.14 -18.90
CA ASN A 110 -16.41 4.50 -18.37
C ASN A 110 -15.58 4.67 -17.10
N THR A 111 -15.59 3.64 -16.25
CA THR A 111 -14.92 3.63 -14.95
C THR A 111 -14.31 2.27 -14.61
N LEU A 112 -13.32 2.27 -13.73
CA LEU A 112 -12.69 1.08 -13.16
C LEU A 112 -12.67 1.20 -11.63
N SER A 113 -13.17 0.18 -10.91
CA SER A 113 -13.17 0.23 -9.43
C SER A 113 -11.73 0.39 -8.88
N ALA A 114 -11.60 0.94 -7.68
CA ALA A 114 -10.31 1.10 -7.00
C ALA A 114 -10.38 0.66 -5.53
N THR A 115 -11.38 -0.15 -5.20
CA THR A 115 -11.60 -0.69 -3.85
C THR A 115 -10.37 -1.45 -3.39
N GLY A 116 -9.76 -1.05 -2.28
CA GLY A 116 -8.59 -1.71 -1.67
C GLY A 116 -7.26 -1.53 -2.42
N VAL A 117 -7.18 -0.58 -3.36
CA VAL A 117 -5.94 -0.18 -4.01
C VAL A 117 -5.32 1.03 -3.27
N GLN A 118 -4.01 0.98 -3.04
CA GLN A 118 -3.30 2.09 -2.40
C GLN A 118 -3.06 3.21 -3.43
N ALA A 119 -3.26 4.48 -3.08
CA ALA A 119 -2.88 5.58 -3.97
C ALA A 119 -1.38 5.55 -4.29
N GLY A 120 -0.99 6.01 -5.48
CA GLY A 120 0.36 5.85 -6.01
C GLY A 120 0.63 4.45 -6.59
N THR A 121 -0.34 3.53 -6.46
CA THR A 121 -0.27 2.24 -7.14
C THR A 121 -0.40 2.47 -8.64
N VAL A 122 0.70 2.22 -9.34
CA VAL A 122 0.71 2.17 -10.78
C VAL A 122 0.12 0.84 -11.22
N ILE A 123 -0.79 0.88 -12.20
CA ILE A 123 -1.30 -0.31 -12.87
C ILE A 123 -1.22 -0.18 -14.40
N THR A 124 -1.20 -1.30 -15.11
CA THR A 124 -1.23 -1.38 -16.57
C THR A 124 -2.37 -2.29 -17.01
N LEU A 125 -3.16 -1.84 -17.98
CA LEU A 125 -4.21 -2.60 -18.62
C LEU A 125 -3.74 -3.01 -20.02
N GLN A 126 -3.94 -4.25 -20.43
CA GLN A 126 -3.75 -4.73 -21.80
C GLN A 126 -5.09 -5.17 -22.37
N PHE A 127 -5.35 -4.92 -23.65
CA PHE A 127 -6.66 -5.18 -24.26
C PHE A 127 -6.60 -6.37 -25.21
N ASN A 128 -7.49 -7.35 -25.04
CA ASN A 128 -7.60 -8.51 -25.94
C ASN A 128 -8.54 -8.27 -27.15
N SER A 129 -9.29 -7.17 -27.12
CA SER A 129 -10.16 -6.71 -28.20
C SER A 129 -10.05 -5.18 -28.28
N ASN A 130 -11.12 -4.50 -28.68
CA ASN A 130 -11.08 -3.08 -29.02
C ASN A 130 -12.09 -2.22 -28.21
N PRO A 131 -12.24 -2.40 -26.88
CA PRO A 131 -13.15 -1.55 -26.11
C PRO A 131 -12.75 -0.07 -26.20
N LEU A 132 -13.75 0.82 -26.14
CA LEU A 132 -13.52 2.26 -26.01
C LEU A 132 -13.32 2.63 -24.54
N ILE A 133 -12.18 3.23 -24.18
CA ILE A 133 -11.97 3.80 -22.85
C ILE A 133 -12.42 5.25 -22.86
N LYS A 134 -13.45 5.57 -22.08
CA LYS A 134 -14.03 6.91 -22.08
C LYS A 134 -13.23 7.85 -21.19
N HIS A 135 -12.94 9.03 -21.71
CA HIS A 135 -12.43 10.12 -20.90
C HIS A 135 -13.54 10.68 -20.00
N ALA A 136 -13.22 10.88 -18.71
CA ALA A 136 -13.99 11.66 -17.74
C ALA A 136 -15.51 11.37 -17.72
N THR A 137 -15.91 10.13 -18.00
CA THR A 137 -17.33 9.73 -18.05
C THR A 137 -17.73 9.13 -16.71
N SER A 138 -18.90 9.50 -16.19
CA SER A 138 -19.35 9.09 -14.86
C SER A 138 -19.77 7.62 -14.81
N GLY A 139 -19.65 7.01 -13.62
CA GLY A 139 -19.98 5.62 -13.36
C GLY A 139 -19.89 5.27 -11.86
N THR A 140 -19.78 3.99 -11.54
CA THR A 140 -19.67 3.53 -10.13
C THR A 140 -18.25 3.29 -9.64
N GLY A 141 -17.24 3.29 -10.53
CA GLY A 141 -15.82 3.20 -10.20
C GLY A 141 -15.06 4.52 -10.35
N ALA A 142 -13.73 4.48 -10.28
CA ALA A 142 -12.87 5.63 -10.57
C ALA A 142 -12.81 5.89 -12.08
N GLN A 143 -12.88 7.17 -12.46
CA GLN A 143 -12.90 7.60 -13.86
C GLN A 143 -11.49 7.64 -14.46
N PHE A 144 -11.39 7.51 -15.79
CA PHE A 144 -10.13 7.67 -16.53
C PHE A 144 -9.90 9.11 -16.98
N TYR A 145 -8.71 9.63 -16.73
CA TYR A 145 -8.22 10.90 -17.26
C TYR A 145 -7.12 10.61 -18.27
N LEU A 146 -7.49 10.70 -19.54
CA LEU A 146 -6.69 10.29 -20.68
C LEU A 146 -6.00 11.51 -21.30
N SER A 147 -4.84 11.26 -21.90
CA SER A 147 -4.06 12.29 -22.59
C SER A 147 -4.86 12.90 -23.74
N GLY A 148 -4.87 14.23 -23.81
CA GLY A 148 -5.60 15.00 -24.83
C GLY A 148 -7.08 15.25 -24.54
N ALA A 149 -7.62 14.81 -23.40
CA ALA A 149 -9.03 14.91 -23.04
C ALA A 149 -9.98 14.24 -24.06
N THR A 150 -9.49 13.21 -24.74
CA THR A 150 -10.23 12.43 -25.74
C THR A 150 -10.38 10.99 -25.29
N ASP A 151 -11.44 10.34 -25.74
CA ASP A 151 -11.58 8.89 -25.56
C ASP A 151 -10.43 8.14 -26.25
N TYR A 152 -10.05 6.99 -25.70
CA TYR A 152 -9.03 6.12 -26.28
C TYR A 152 -9.69 4.88 -26.88
N GLN A 153 -9.72 4.82 -28.21
CA GLN A 153 -10.09 3.63 -28.95
C GLN A 153 -8.94 2.64 -28.88
N THR A 154 -9.12 1.55 -28.14
CA THR A 154 -8.06 0.54 -27.97
C THR A 154 -7.92 -0.33 -29.22
N THR A 155 -6.75 -0.91 -29.37
CA THR A 155 -6.48 -1.99 -30.34
C THR A 155 -6.19 -3.28 -29.59
N ALA A 156 -6.61 -4.43 -30.14
CA ALA A 156 -6.21 -5.73 -29.61
C ALA A 156 -4.67 -5.81 -29.53
N GLY A 157 -4.15 -6.16 -28.36
CA GLY A 157 -2.73 -6.16 -28.03
C GLY A 157 -2.21 -4.83 -27.46
N GLY A 158 -2.98 -3.75 -27.50
CA GLY A 158 -2.61 -2.43 -26.97
C GLY A 158 -2.63 -2.37 -25.44
N THR A 159 -2.00 -1.34 -24.87
CA THR A 159 -1.89 -1.13 -23.42
C THR A 159 -2.25 0.29 -22.99
N LEU A 160 -2.70 0.42 -21.74
CA LEU A 160 -2.91 1.68 -21.04
C LEU A 160 -2.32 1.55 -19.63
N THR A 161 -1.25 2.27 -19.33
CA THR A 161 -0.68 2.37 -17.98
C THR A 161 -1.25 3.60 -17.29
N VAL A 162 -1.77 3.40 -16.09
CA VAL A 162 -2.39 4.44 -15.27
C VAL A 162 -1.86 4.36 -13.84
N VAL A 163 -1.77 5.50 -13.15
CA VAL A 163 -1.58 5.51 -11.70
C VAL A 163 -2.92 5.80 -11.04
N TYR A 164 -3.24 5.04 -9.99
CA TYR A 164 -4.32 5.44 -9.10
C TYR A 164 -3.84 6.64 -8.30
N ASP A 165 -4.34 7.83 -8.63
CA ASP A 165 -4.02 9.02 -7.86
C ASP A 165 -4.82 9.09 -6.54
N GLY A 166 -5.73 8.14 -6.32
CA GLY A 166 -6.64 8.10 -5.18
C GLY A 166 -8.08 8.50 -5.51
N THR A 167 -8.36 9.00 -6.72
CA THR A 167 -9.71 9.37 -7.20
C THR A 167 -9.94 8.93 -8.63
N TYR A 168 -8.91 9.10 -9.44
CA TYR A 168 -8.92 8.87 -10.86
C TYR A 168 -7.77 7.97 -11.26
N TRP A 169 -7.97 7.30 -12.38
CA TRP A 169 -6.91 6.62 -13.10
C TRP A 169 -6.27 7.64 -14.05
N ARG A 170 -5.03 8.03 -13.75
CA ARG A 170 -4.28 9.00 -14.56
C ARG A 170 -3.41 8.26 -15.56
N GLU A 171 -3.61 8.55 -16.84
CA GLU A 171 -2.75 7.99 -17.88
C GLU A 171 -1.29 8.38 -17.66
N ILE A 172 -0.42 7.37 -17.69
CA ILE A 172 1.04 7.49 -17.72
C ILE A 172 1.54 7.25 -19.14
N ALA A 173 1.04 6.19 -19.79
CA ALA A 173 1.47 5.78 -21.13
C ALA A 173 0.42 4.89 -21.82
N ARG A 174 0.46 4.85 -23.15
CA ARG A 174 -0.35 3.95 -23.99
C ARG A 174 0.39 3.57 -25.29
N SER A 175 -0.08 2.52 -25.98
CA SER A 175 0.48 2.01 -27.25
C SER A 175 -0.53 2.00 -28.39
#